data_AF-A0A401K628-F1
#
_entry.id   AF-A0A401K628-F1
#
_cell.length_a   1.000
_cell.length_b   1.000
_cell.length_c   1.000
_cell.angle_alpha   90.00
_cell.angle_beta   90.00
_cell.angle_gamma   90.00
#
_symmetry.space_group_name_H-M   'P 1'
#
loop_
_entity.id
_entity.type
_entity.pdbx_description
1 polymer ?
#
loop_
_entity_poly.entity_id
_entity_poly.type
_entity_poly.pdbx_seq_one_letter_code
_entity_poly.pdbx_strand_id
1 'polypeptide(L)' 'MTDSNAVPDPHPYQAHAELFDKLSKLRAFLSMLHAGGFEHFRSLDETRQAEILWTCLDYAEGAYTATTVRDGASS' A
#
# COMPACT_ATOMS: atom_id res chain seq x y z
N MET A 1 36.39 24.05 5.06
CA MET A 1 36.09 22.81 5.80
C MET A 1 34.78 22.27 5.24
N THR A 2 34.86 21.12 4.60
CA THR A 2 33.75 20.40 3.98
C THR A 2 33.13 19.48 5.01
N ASP A 3 32.08 19.93 5.68
CA ASP A 3 31.19 19.04 6.41
C ASP A 3 29.95 18.78 5.55
N SER A 4 30.16 18.16 4.39
CA SER A 4 29.12 17.49 3.62
C SER A 4 29.17 16.02 3.96
N ASN A 5 28.69 15.69 5.16
CA ASN A 5 28.29 14.33 5.50
C ASN A 5 26.97 14.39 6.26
N ALA A 6 26.00 15.12 5.70
CA ALA A 6 24.61 14.96 6.09
C ALA A 6 24.18 13.59 5.58
N VAL A 7 24.20 12.59 6.46
CA VAL A 7 23.53 11.32 6.22
C VAL A 7 22.11 11.67 5.79
N PRO A 8 21.69 11.34 4.56
CA PRO A 8 20.34 11.66 4.10
C PRO A 8 19.36 11.01 5.07
N ASP A 9 18.42 11.81 5.58
CA ASP A 9 17.40 11.33 6.50
C ASP A 9 16.73 10.09 5.87
N PRO A 10 16.80 8.90 6.51
CA PRO A 10 16.26 7.67 5.92
C PRO A 10 14.73 7.67 5.87
N HIS A 11 14.08 8.56 6.63
CA HIS A 11 12.63 8.66 6.76
C HIS A 11 11.86 8.77 5.42
N PRO A 12 12.23 9.67 4.49
CA PRO A 12 11.58 9.77 3.19
C PRO A 12 11.72 8.50 2.34
N TYR A 13 12.90 7.87 2.29
CA TYR A 13 13.10 6.66 1.50
C TYR A 13 12.31 5.46 2.04
N GLN A 14 12.20 5.35 3.37
CA GLN A 14 11.43 4.32 4.02
C GLN A 14 9.92 4.50 3.79
N ALA A 15 9.41 5.74 3.90
CA ALA A 15 8.02 6.05 3.59
C ALA A 15 7.66 5.75 2.12
N HIS A 16 8.58 6.02 1.19
CA HIS A 16 8.42 5.68 -0.23
C HIS A 16 8.39 4.17 -0.48
N ALA A 17 9.24 3.39 0.21
CA ALA A 17 9.24 1.95 0.11
C ALA A 17 7.94 1.33 0.65
N GLU A 18 7.45 1.82 1.80
CA GLU A 18 6.18 1.37 2.39
C GLU A 18 4.97 1.72 1.52
N LEU A 19 4.93 2.92 0.95
CA LEU A 19 3.88 3.31 0.00
C LEU A 19 3.90 2.40 -1.25
N PHE A 20 5.08 2.18 -1.83
CA PHE A 20 5.23 1.35 -3.02
C PHE A 20 4.83 -0.11 -2.76
N ASP A 21 5.18 -0.66 -1.61
CA ASP A 21 4.79 -2.01 -1.18
C ASP A 21 3.27 -2.14 -1.04
N LYS A 22 2.61 -1.21 -0.34
CA LYS A 22 1.15 -1.21 -0.17
C LYS A 22 0.40 -1.08 -1.50
N LEU A 23 0.84 -0.17 -2.37
CA LEU A 23 0.26 -0.01 -3.71
C LEU A 23 0.49 -1.24 -4.58
N SER A 24 1.66 -1.87 -4.49
CA SER A 24 1.97 -3.09 -5.23
C SER A 24 1.11 -4.27 -4.79
N LYS A 25 0.89 -4.43 -3.48
CA LYS A 25 -0.01 -5.45 -2.91
C LYS A 25 -1.46 -5.23 -3.33
N LEU A 26 -1.95 -4.00 -3.22
CA LEU A 26 -3.31 -3.65 -3.66
C LEU A 26 -3.49 -3.91 -5.16
N ARG A 27 -2.54 -3.50 -5.99
CA ARG A 27 -2.57 -3.76 -7.43
C ARG A 27 -2.57 -5.25 -7.76
N ALA A 28 -1.73 -6.04 -7.09
CA ALA A 28 -1.66 -7.50 -7.31
C ALA A 28 -3.00 -8.17 -6.99
N PHE A 29 -3.60 -7.81 -5.85
CA PHE A 29 -4.90 -8.34 -5.43
C PHE A 29 -6.04 -7.95 -6.39
N LEU A 30 -6.13 -6.68 -6.77
CA LEU A 30 -7.14 -6.23 -7.73
C LEU A 30 -6.95 -6.86 -9.11
N SER A 31 -5.71 -7.07 -9.55
CA SER A 31 -5.40 -7.75 -10.81
C SER A 31 -5.79 -9.22 -10.78
N MET A 32 -5.60 -9.89 -9.63
CA MET A 32 -6.04 -11.27 -9.43
C MET A 32 -7.57 -11.38 -9.52
N LEU A 33 -8.31 -10.46 -8.90
CA LEU A 33 -9.77 -10.40 -9.02
C LEU A 33 -10.19 -10.13 -10.48
N HIS A 34 -9.53 -9.21 -11.17
CA HIS A 34 -9.88 -8.82 -12.54
C HIS A 34 -9.57 -9.90 -13.59
N ALA A 35 -8.49 -10.67 -13.46
CA ALA A 35 -8.07 -11.69 -14.44
C ALA A 35 -8.88 -13.01 -14.40
N GLY A 36 -10.10 -12.98 -13.87
CA GLY A 36 -10.97 -14.14 -13.69
C GLY A 36 -11.04 -14.68 -12.25
N GLY A 37 -10.26 -14.12 -11.32
CA GLY A 37 -10.36 -14.46 -9.89
C GLY A 37 -11.65 -13.96 -9.23
N PHE A 38 -12.45 -13.13 -9.91
CA PHE A 38 -13.74 -12.68 -9.41
C PHE A 38 -14.76 -13.82 -9.31
N GLU A 39 -14.81 -14.73 -10.29
CA GLU A 39 -15.67 -15.91 -10.21
C GLU A 39 -15.27 -16.82 -9.05
N HIS A 40 -13.95 -17.00 -8.86
CA HIS A 40 -13.44 -17.74 -7.71
C HIS A 40 -13.81 -17.04 -6.39
N PHE A 41 -13.64 -15.72 -6.30
CA PHE A 41 -14.03 -14.92 -5.14
C PHE A 41 -15.52 -15.07 -4.81
N ARG A 42 -16.40 -15.01 -5.82
CA ARG A 42 -17.85 -15.23 -5.64
C ARG A 42 -18.22 -16.64 -5.21
N SER A 43 -17.34 -17.61 -5.46
CA SER A 43 -17.52 -19.01 -5.01
C SER A 43 -17.07 -19.27 -3.57
N LEU A 44 -16.36 -18.32 -2.94
CA LEU A 44 -15.96 -18.41 -1.54
C LEU A 44 -17.15 -18.12 -0.62
N ASP A 45 -17.07 -18.56 0.63
CA ASP A 45 -18.04 -18.20 1.66
C ASP A 45 -17.95 -16.70 2.04
N GLU A 46 -19.03 -16.16 2.59
CA GLU A 46 -19.15 -14.73 2.91
C GLU A 46 -18.08 -14.24 3.87
N THR A 47 -17.66 -15.07 4.84
CA THR A 47 -16.60 -14.71 5.79
C THR A 47 -15.29 -14.50 5.05
N ARG A 48 -14.95 -15.44 4.16
CA ARG A 48 -13.73 -15.37 3.36
C ARG A 48 -13.74 -14.23 2.35
N GLN A 49 -14.89 -13.93 1.77
CA GLN A 49 -15.05 -12.74 0.93
C GLN A 49 -14.81 -11.46 1.73
N ALA A 50 -15.39 -11.35 2.93
CA ALA A 50 -15.22 -10.20 3.81
C ALA A 50 -13.76 -10.01 4.25
N GLU A 51 -13.03 -11.07 4.58
CA GLU A 51 -11.59 -11.02 4.91
C GLU A 51 -10.75 -10.42 3.76
N ILE A 52 -11.02 -10.86 2.53
CA ILE A 52 -10.32 -10.39 1.34
C ILE A 52 -10.62 -8.90 1.09
N LEU A 53 -11.90 -8.50 1.20
CA LEU A 53 -12.31 -7.11 1.04
C LEU A 53 -11.71 -6.22 2.13
N TRP A 54 -11.68 -6.68 3.38
CA TRP A 54 -11.05 -5.97 4.49
C TRP A 54 -9.55 -5.76 4.27
N THR A 55 -8.86 -6.77 3.76
CA THR A 55 -7.43 -6.67 3.43
C THR A 55 -7.19 -5.60 2.34
N CYS A 56 -8.09 -5.49 1.37
CA CYS A 56 -8.01 -4.45 0.34
C CYS A 56 -8.19 -3.05 0.92
N LEU A 57 -9.13 -2.88 1.85
CA LEU A 57 -9.36 -1.62 2.55
C LEU A 57 -8.14 -1.21 3.39
N ASP A 58 -7.53 -2.14 4.13
CA ASP A 58 -6.34 -1.88 4.95
C ASP A 58 -5.14 -1.41 4.09
N TYR A 59 -4.92 -2.04 2.94
CA TYR A 59 -3.87 -1.60 2.01
C TYR A 59 -4.16 -0.22 1.40
N ALA A 60 -5.42 0.07 1.05
CA ALA A 60 -5.82 1.36 0.51
C ALA A 60 -5.68 2.49 1.55
N GLU A 61 -6.14 2.27 2.77
CA GLU A 61 -6.02 3.21 3.88
C GLU A 61 -4.55 3.43 4.27
N GLY A 62 -3.77 2.36 4.30
CA GLY A 62 -2.35 2.42 4.55
C GLY A 62 -1.57 3.18 3.47
N ALA A 63 -1.98 3.08 2.20
CA ALA A 63 -1.41 3.86 1.11
C ALA A 63 -1.83 5.34 1.21
N TYR A 64 -3.10 5.62 1.50
CA TYR A 64 -3.61 6.98 1.71
C TYR A 64 -2.88 7.70 2.85
N THR A 65 -2.67 7.03 3.98
CA THR A 65 -1.92 7.57 5.12
C THR A 65 -0.48 7.86 4.76
N ALA A 66 0.19 6.97 4.03
CA ALA A 66 1.57 7.19 3.60
C ALA A 66 1.68 8.39 2.62
N THR A 67 0.68 8.61 1.76
CA THR A 67 0.63 9.79 0.89
C THR A 67 0.35 11.09 1.66
N THR A 68 -0.57 11.10 2.63
CA THR A 68 -0.91 12.30 3.39
C THR A 68 0.19 12.72 4.36
N VAL A 69 0.88 11.75 4.99
CA VAL A 69 2.09 12.02 5.80
C VAL A 69 3.18 12.65 4.95
N ARG A 70 3.36 12.19 3.71
CA ARG A 70 4.33 12.78 2.78
C ARG A 70 3.97 14.23 2.43
N ASP A 71 2.71 14.49 2.09
CA ASP A 71 2.29 15.83 1.68
C ASP A 71 2.35 16.82 2.85
N GLY A 72 2.03 16.38 4.07
CA GLY A 72 2.16 17.17 5.30
C GLY A 72 3.59 17.34 5.82
N ALA A 73 4.53 16.45 5.48
CA ALA A 73 5.95 16.62 5.78
C ALA A 73 6.65 17.63 4.85
N SER A 74 5.98 18.06 3.78
CA SER A 74 6.45 19.05 2.81
C SER A 74 5.83 20.45 2.96
N SER A 75 5.07 20.72 4.04
CA SER A 75 4.49 22.04 4.36
C SER A 75 5.20 22.75 5.51
#